data_AF-A0A2N0PDB7-F1
#
_entry.id   AF-A0A2N0PDB7-F1
#
_cell.length_a   1.000
_cell.length_b   1.000
_cell.length_c   1.000
_cell.angle_alpha   90.00
_cell.angle_beta   90.00
_cell.angle_gamma   90.00
#
_symmetry.space_group_name_H-M   'P 1'
#
loop_
_entity.id
_entity.type
_entity.pdbx_description
1 polymer ?
#
loop_
_entity_poly.entity_id
_entity_poly.type
_entity_poly.pdbx_seq_one_letter_code
_entity_poly.pdbx_strand_id
1 'polypeptide(L)'
;MKDSFYQGKVYAGLKDPIFQPSSPMRHNSELYNLLANDKQQNPFLLIYTDGGPDHRVNYLRVQLSLIALFITLDLDLLIAVRTPPGHSWKNPVERIMSILNLGLQCIGLMRAEMDEEFEEIMKYCNSMDDIRNKAEEEPQLKEQLLNSLQPTLELMENLIKRLELKGEPFGTFKAAFDEEMTTLWNSLLSIDNLLTMEDNSKRSIQNKIKFLEFYNHCCRSRHYFFEIKKCGSLDCHICKPVRCDSETWLKVHNFPDPIPSLDGKKYKSFEELYGQETSEEYRPSLKDKKNSNNEMGFKPSAQCCKNVGTLIQCGECDKWRVIYSKSKLALQESEELARFLDEIQFTCGDSFYDIASNDTNDSMKKLFSIVKVNNTLTCNSPIEIPYYSSRLFKEVLCFNCGVECEEHNTNHGEYFPYCEDCDSMSDENKKRKRKEKKFVKSSKQKNVEHN
;
A
#
# COMPACT_ATOMS: atom_id res chain seq x y z
N MET A 1 -16.12 2.30 -29.50
CA MET A 1 -15.78 1.26 -28.48
C MET A 1 -14.67 0.30 -28.96
N LYS A 2 -13.78 0.74 -29.88
CA LYS A 2 -12.64 -0.06 -30.39
C LYS A 2 -11.33 0.14 -29.60
N ASP A 3 -11.34 1.03 -28.62
CA ASP A 3 -10.15 1.43 -27.86
C ASP A 3 -10.46 1.37 -26.36
N SER A 4 -10.81 0.19 -25.87
CA SER A 4 -11.13 0.00 -24.46
C SER A 4 -10.07 -0.85 -23.78
N PHE A 5 -9.69 -0.51 -22.55
CA PHE A 5 -8.84 -1.34 -21.65
C PHE A 5 -9.28 -2.81 -21.57
N TYR A 6 -10.52 -3.13 -21.98
CA TYR A 6 -11.09 -4.47 -22.02
C TYR A 6 -10.85 -5.22 -23.36
N GLN A 7 -9.78 -4.94 -24.10
CA GLN A 7 -9.39 -5.63 -25.35
C GLN A 7 -7.93 -6.10 -25.33
N GLY A 8 -7.44 -6.52 -24.16
CA GLY A 8 -6.09 -7.04 -23.98
C GLY A 8 -6.05 -8.55 -23.73
N LYS A 9 -4.83 -9.06 -23.57
CA LYS A 9 -4.57 -10.42 -23.08
C LYS A 9 -4.68 -10.44 -21.57
N VAL A 10 -5.30 -11.48 -21.04
CA VAL A 10 -5.41 -11.72 -19.60
C VAL A 10 -4.47 -12.83 -19.22
N TYR A 11 -3.70 -12.63 -18.15
CA TYR A 11 -2.87 -13.65 -17.53
C TYR A 11 -3.27 -13.79 -16.07
N ALA A 12 -3.41 -15.02 -15.58
CA ALA A 12 -3.65 -15.29 -14.17
C ALA A 12 -2.55 -16.21 -13.61
N GLY A 13 -2.09 -15.90 -12.40
CA GLY A 13 -1.09 -16.68 -11.70
C GLY A 13 -1.70 -17.23 -10.41
N LEU A 14 -1.40 -18.50 -10.11
CA LEU A 14 -1.76 -19.15 -8.86
C LEU A 14 -0.49 -19.27 -8.03
N LYS A 15 -0.58 -18.91 -6.75
CA LYS A 15 0.57 -18.88 -5.84
C LYS A 15 0.23 -19.58 -4.55
N ASP A 16 1.20 -20.29 -4.01
CA ASP A 16 1.17 -20.76 -2.64
C ASP A 16 1.62 -19.64 -1.69
N PRO A 17 0.76 -19.10 -0.82
CA PRO A 17 1.14 -18.01 0.07
C PRO A 17 2.20 -18.43 1.11
N ILE A 18 2.39 -19.73 1.36
CA ILE A 18 3.38 -20.22 2.33
C ILE A 18 4.78 -20.00 1.79
N PHE A 19 5.11 -20.52 0.61
CA PHE A 19 6.46 -20.48 0.04
C PHE A 19 6.63 -19.52 -1.13
N GLN A 20 5.54 -18.92 -1.62
CA GLN A 20 5.55 -17.92 -2.71
C GLN A 20 4.84 -16.63 -2.27
N PRO A 21 5.26 -16.01 -1.16
CA PRO A 21 4.60 -14.83 -0.62
C PRO A 21 4.64 -13.67 -1.62
N SER A 22 3.54 -12.92 -1.68
CA SER A 22 3.46 -11.69 -2.47
C SER A 22 4.49 -10.67 -1.99
N SER A 23 5.12 -10.00 -2.95
CA SER A 23 6.02 -8.88 -2.70
C SER A 23 6.08 -8.00 -3.94
N PRO A 24 6.43 -6.70 -3.80
CA PRO A 24 6.57 -5.82 -4.95
C PRO A 24 7.60 -6.34 -5.97
N MET A 25 8.67 -6.96 -5.49
CA MET A 25 9.70 -7.55 -6.34
C MET A 25 9.18 -8.78 -7.11
N ARG A 26 8.43 -9.67 -6.43
CA ARG A 26 7.84 -10.85 -7.06
C ARG A 26 6.87 -10.45 -8.17
N HIS A 27 5.97 -9.51 -7.90
CA HIS A 27 5.01 -9.01 -8.88
C HIS A 27 5.68 -8.40 -10.12
N ASN A 28 6.71 -7.58 -9.93
CA ASN A 28 7.43 -6.99 -11.06
C ASN A 28 8.31 -8.01 -11.81
N SER A 29 8.80 -9.06 -11.15
CA SER A 29 9.52 -10.17 -11.81
C SER A 29 8.58 -10.99 -12.69
N GLU A 30 7.37 -11.29 -12.20
CA GLU A 30 6.33 -11.96 -12.98
C GLU A 30 5.90 -11.11 -14.17
N LEU A 31 5.70 -9.80 -13.96
CA LEU A 31 5.38 -8.87 -15.02
C LEU A 31 6.52 -8.79 -16.06
N TYR A 32 7.76 -8.73 -15.61
CA TYR A 32 8.93 -8.80 -16.49
C TYR A 32 8.89 -10.06 -17.36
N ASN A 33 8.67 -11.24 -16.77
CA ASN A 33 8.63 -12.50 -17.51
C ASN A 33 7.52 -12.53 -18.57
N LEU A 34 6.37 -11.91 -18.30
CA LEU A 34 5.29 -11.77 -19.27
C LEU A 34 5.65 -10.81 -20.41
N LEU A 35 6.28 -9.68 -20.09
CA LEU A 35 6.59 -8.62 -21.06
C LEU A 35 7.87 -8.89 -21.87
N ALA A 36 8.87 -9.57 -21.31
CA ALA A 36 10.12 -9.89 -21.98
C ALA A 36 9.90 -10.77 -23.22
N ASN A 37 8.86 -11.59 -23.19
CA ASN A 37 8.45 -12.45 -24.30
C ASN A 37 7.47 -11.76 -25.27
N ASP A 38 7.09 -10.49 -25.02
CA ASP A 38 6.22 -9.75 -25.91
C ASP A 38 7.00 -9.29 -27.15
N LYS A 39 6.43 -9.59 -28.33
CA LYS A 39 7.01 -9.22 -29.62
C LYS A 39 7.06 -7.71 -29.83
N GLN A 40 6.17 -6.96 -29.18
CA GLN A 40 5.98 -5.54 -29.47
C GLN A 40 6.95 -4.61 -28.71
N GLN A 41 7.77 -5.13 -27.78
CA GLN A 41 8.79 -4.41 -26.99
C GLN A 41 8.55 -2.89 -26.88
N ASN A 42 7.42 -2.51 -26.27
CA ASN A 42 7.00 -1.11 -26.19
C ASN A 42 7.90 -0.33 -25.21
N PRO A 43 8.44 0.85 -25.57
CA PRO A 43 9.24 1.66 -24.66
C PRO A 43 8.43 2.31 -23.53
N PHE A 44 7.10 2.23 -23.57
CA PHE A 44 6.23 2.83 -22.57
C PHE A 44 5.43 1.76 -21.82
N LEU A 45 5.41 1.85 -20.50
CA LEU A 45 4.64 0.96 -19.64
C LEU A 45 3.74 1.76 -18.68
N LEU A 46 2.44 1.51 -18.74
CA LEU A 46 1.46 2.02 -17.77
C LEU A 46 0.93 0.85 -16.94
N ILE A 47 1.12 0.93 -15.63
CA ILE A 47 0.62 -0.06 -14.66
C ILE A 47 -0.52 0.60 -13.88
N TYR A 48 -1.66 -0.05 -13.81
CA TYR A 48 -2.81 0.42 -13.03
C TYR A 48 -3.20 -0.62 -11.99
N THR A 49 -3.20 -0.25 -10.71
CA THR A 49 -3.45 -1.16 -9.59
C THR A 49 -4.55 -0.63 -8.67
N ASP A 50 -5.03 -1.49 -7.77
CA ASP A 50 -5.94 -1.12 -6.68
C ASP A 50 -5.25 -0.34 -5.54
N GLY A 51 -3.90 -0.35 -5.51
CA GLY A 51 -3.12 0.32 -4.48
C GLY A 51 -3.00 -0.46 -3.17
N GLY A 52 -3.14 -1.79 -3.20
CA GLY A 52 -2.81 -2.66 -2.07
C GLY A 52 -1.35 -2.49 -1.59
N PRO A 53 -0.96 -3.07 -0.44
CA PRO A 53 0.33 -2.82 0.21
C PRO A 53 1.57 -3.07 -0.68
N ASP A 54 1.49 -4.02 -1.62
CA ASP A 54 2.59 -4.35 -2.54
C ASP A 54 2.55 -3.55 -3.85
N HIS A 55 1.50 -2.74 -4.05
CA HIS A 55 1.31 -1.86 -5.18
C HIS A 55 1.19 -0.38 -4.79
N ARG A 56 1.39 -0.08 -3.50
CA ARG A 56 1.29 1.26 -2.94
C ARG A 56 2.52 2.07 -3.33
N VAL A 57 2.33 2.92 -4.34
CA VAL A 57 3.38 3.72 -5.00
C VAL A 57 4.14 4.69 -4.09
N ASN A 58 3.65 4.97 -2.87
CA ASN A 58 4.36 5.78 -1.87
C ASN A 58 5.43 4.99 -1.11
N TYR A 59 5.36 3.66 -1.12
CA TYR A 59 6.32 2.82 -0.41
C TYR A 59 7.60 2.65 -1.22
N LEU A 60 8.74 2.88 -0.57
CA LEU A 60 10.04 2.81 -1.23
C LEU A 60 10.31 1.43 -1.85
N ARG A 61 9.96 0.34 -1.17
CA ARG A 61 10.08 -1.03 -1.71
C ARG A 61 9.35 -1.22 -3.04
N VAL A 62 8.18 -0.57 -3.20
CA VAL A 62 7.40 -0.61 -4.45
C VAL A 62 8.11 0.21 -5.51
N GLN A 63 8.54 1.43 -5.17
CA GLN A 63 9.30 2.29 -6.09
C GLN A 63 10.59 1.63 -6.58
N LEU A 64 11.37 1.00 -5.69
CA LEU A 64 12.58 0.25 -6.05
C LEU A 64 12.26 -0.89 -7.03
N SER A 65 11.21 -1.67 -6.77
CA SER A 65 10.80 -2.74 -7.68
C SER A 65 10.35 -2.24 -9.07
N LEU A 66 9.70 -1.07 -9.14
CA LEU A 66 9.32 -0.41 -10.39
C LEU A 66 10.52 0.16 -11.14
N ILE A 67 11.50 0.73 -10.41
CA ILE A 67 12.78 1.19 -10.99
C ILE A 67 13.55 0.01 -11.56
N ALA A 68 13.62 -1.11 -10.84
CA ALA A 68 14.25 -2.34 -11.32
C ALA A 68 13.62 -2.82 -12.63
N LEU A 69 12.28 -2.86 -12.69
CA LEU A 69 11.53 -3.20 -13.89
C LEU A 69 11.83 -2.23 -15.05
N PHE A 70 11.84 -0.92 -14.78
CA PHE A 70 12.14 0.12 -15.76
C PHE A 70 13.53 -0.03 -16.38
N ILE A 71 14.55 -0.30 -15.57
CA ILE A 71 15.93 -0.51 -16.03
C ILE A 71 16.02 -1.78 -16.88
N THR A 72 15.43 -2.87 -16.38
CA THR A 72 15.55 -4.20 -16.97
C THR A 72 14.86 -4.27 -18.33
N LEU A 73 13.71 -3.61 -18.49
CA LEU A 73 13.00 -3.50 -19.76
C LEU A 73 13.51 -2.38 -20.70
N ASP A 74 14.48 -1.58 -20.24
CA ASP A 74 14.98 -0.38 -20.95
C ASP A 74 13.85 0.52 -21.48
N LEU A 75 12.93 0.85 -20.56
CA LEU A 75 11.78 1.71 -20.86
C LEU A 75 12.19 3.17 -20.98
N ASP A 76 11.42 3.94 -21.76
CA ASP A 76 11.52 5.39 -21.82
C ASP A 76 10.61 6.08 -20.81
N LEU A 77 9.46 5.45 -20.51
CA LEU A 77 8.49 5.89 -19.52
C LEU A 77 7.85 4.68 -18.83
N LEU A 78 7.85 4.69 -17.50
CA LEU A 78 7.00 3.84 -16.67
C LEU A 78 6.11 4.74 -15.82
N ILE A 79 4.81 4.51 -15.84
CA ILE A 79 3.86 5.15 -14.93
C ILE A 79 3.12 4.04 -14.19
N ALA A 80 3.26 4.00 -12.87
CA ALA A 80 2.44 3.17 -12.00
C ALA A 80 1.38 4.04 -11.32
N VAL A 81 0.11 3.73 -11.55
CA VAL A 81 -1.03 4.45 -11.00
C VAL A 81 -1.80 3.53 -10.06
N ARG A 82 -2.24 4.05 -8.91
CA ARG A 82 -3.16 3.36 -8.01
C ARG A 82 -4.55 3.97 -8.05
N THR A 83 -5.54 3.13 -7.85
CA THR A 83 -6.92 3.56 -7.67
C THR A 83 -7.06 4.30 -6.32
N PRO A 84 -7.81 5.40 -6.25
CA PRO A 84 -8.17 5.99 -4.96
C PRO A 84 -9.00 5.00 -4.11
N PRO A 85 -8.87 5.00 -2.77
CA PRO A 85 -9.63 4.11 -1.90
C PRO A 85 -11.13 4.23 -2.12
N GLY A 86 -11.84 3.09 -2.00
CA GLY A 86 -13.29 3.02 -2.21
C GLY A 86 -13.74 3.17 -3.67
N HIS A 87 -12.80 3.24 -4.63
CA HIS A 87 -13.10 3.36 -6.06
C HIS A 87 -12.61 2.17 -6.89
N SER A 88 -12.38 1.01 -6.27
CA SER A 88 -11.90 -0.22 -6.94
C SER A 88 -12.73 -0.61 -8.17
N TRP A 89 -14.04 -0.32 -8.18
CA TRP A 89 -14.93 -0.55 -9.34
C TRP A 89 -14.47 0.13 -10.65
N LYS A 90 -13.57 1.12 -10.59
CA LYS A 90 -12.95 1.75 -11.76
C LYS A 90 -11.74 0.96 -12.28
N ASN A 91 -11.14 0.10 -11.49
CA ASN A 91 -10.01 -0.73 -11.90
C ASN A 91 -10.48 -1.74 -12.96
N PRO A 92 -9.86 -1.75 -14.15
CA PRO A 92 -10.25 -2.70 -15.20
C PRO A 92 -10.18 -4.17 -14.77
N VAL A 93 -9.29 -4.52 -13.82
CA VAL A 93 -9.12 -5.89 -13.35
C VAL A 93 -10.37 -6.46 -12.69
N GLU A 94 -11.21 -5.62 -12.05
CA GLU A 94 -12.44 -6.06 -11.38
C GLU A 94 -13.42 -6.72 -12.36
N ARG A 95 -13.42 -6.28 -13.63
CA ARG A 95 -14.23 -6.94 -14.66
C ARG A 95 -13.67 -8.30 -15.04
N ILE A 96 -12.36 -8.45 -15.03
CA ILE A 96 -11.71 -9.75 -15.29
C ILE A 96 -12.00 -10.74 -14.17
N MET A 97 -12.00 -10.27 -12.91
CA MET A 97 -12.37 -11.08 -11.75
C MET A 97 -13.76 -11.70 -11.89
N SER A 98 -14.72 -10.99 -12.48
CA SER A 98 -16.06 -11.57 -12.74
C SER A 98 -16.04 -12.78 -13.67
N ILE A 99 -15.15 -12.78 -14.68
CA ILE A 99 -14.98 -13.91 -15.61
C ILE A 99 -14.25 -15.07 -14.92
N LEU A 100 -13.20 -14.77 -14.15
CA LEU A 100 -12.51 -15.78 -13.34
C LEU A 100 -13.48 -16.48 -12.37
N ASN A 101 -14.35 -15.71 -11.70
CA ASN A 101 -15.35 -16.25 -10.80
C ASN A 101 -16.29 -17.23 -11.51
N LEU A 102 -16.71 -16.98 -12.75
CA LEU A 102 -17.52 -17.92 -13.53
C LEU A 102 -16.78 -19.24 -13.78
N GLY A 103 -15.49 -19.18 -14.12
CA GLY A 103 -14.66 -20.37 -14.32
C GLY A 103 -14.38 -21.14 -13.03
N LEU A 104 -14.46 -20.48 -11.88
CA LEU A 104 -14.19 -21.06 -10.56
C LEU A 104 -15.45 -21.44 -9.77
N GLN A 105 -16.64 -21.26 -10.35
CA GLN A 105 -17.91 -21.63 -9.72
C GLN A 105 -18.05 -23.15 -9.54
N CYS A 106 -18.60 -23.55 -8.39
CA CYS A 106 -18.94 -24.93 -8.06
C CYS A 106 -17.76 -25.93 -8.09
N ILE A 107 -16.56 -25.45 -7.76
CA ILE A 107 -15.37 -26.29 -7.67
C ILE A 107 -15.07 -26.62 -6.21
N GLY A 108 -14.88 -27.91 -5.93
CA GLY A 108 -14.23 -28.38 -4.71
C GLY A 108 -12.76 -28.69 -5.00
N LEU A 109 -11.86 -28.13 -4.19
CA LEU A 109 -10.42 -28.32 -4.33
C LEU A 109 -9.89 -29.06 -3.09
N MET A 110 -9.03 -30.04 -3.32
CA MET A 110 -8.30 -30.75 -2.28
C MET A 110 -6.92 -31.07 -2.84
N ARG A 111 -5.86 -30.80 -2.08
CA ARG A 111 -4.50 -31.22 -2.45
C ARG A 111 -4.39 -32.75 -2.41
N ALA A 112 -3.42 -33.30 -3.12
CA ALA A 112 -3.06 -34.70 -2.91
C ALA A 112 -2.54 -34.91 -1.48
N GLU A 113 -2.66 -36.14 -1.00
CA GLU A 113 -2.04 -36.55 0.26
C GLU A 113 -0.53 -36.67 0.04
N MET A 114 0.25 -36.17 1.01
CA MET A 114 1.70 -36.35 1.06
C MET A 114 2.03 -37.70 1.71
N ASP A 115 3.32 -38.04 1.79
CA ASP A 115 3.72 -39.19 2.59
C ASP A 115 3.33 -39.00 4.07
N GLU A 116 2.96 -40.09 4.74
CA GLU A 116 2.36 -40.11 6.09
C GLU A 116 3.17 -39.32 7.13
N GLU A 117 4.50 -39.35 7.03
CA GLU A 117 5.41 -38.59 7.89
C GLU A 117 5.18 -37.07 7.79
N PHE A 118 5.01 -36.53 6.57
CA PHE A 118 4.78 -35.10 6.35
C PHE A 118 3.35 -34.68 6.68
N GLU A 119 2.38 -35.57 6.52
CA GLU A 119 1.00 -35.33 6.98
C GLU A 119 0.93 -35.20 8.50
N GLU A 120 1.65 -36.06 9.23
CA GLU A 120 1.74 -35.93 10.68
C GLU A 120 2.46 -34.64 11.11
N ILE A 121 3.50 -34.18 10.39
CA ILE A 121 4.11 -32.87 10.66
C ILE A 121 3.08 -31.73 10.46
N MET A 122 2.35 -31.75 9.34
CA MET A 122 1.36 -30.71 9.00
C MET A 122 0.23 -30.62 10.02
N LYS A 123 -0.18 -31.75 10.59
CA LYS A 123 -1.24 -31.83 11.61
C LYS A 123 -0.91 -31.05 12.89
N TYR A 124 0.37 -30.83 13.18
CA TYR A 124 0.83 -30.04 14.32
C TYR A 124 1.16 -28.58 13.97
N CYS A 125 1.02 -28.17 12.71
CA CYS A 125 1.21 -26.80 12.27
C CYS A 125 -0.11 -26.01 12.35
N ASN A 126 -0.15 -24.90 13.07
CA ASN A 126 -1.38 -24.11 13.27
C ASN A 126 -1.37 -22.79 12.48
N SER A 127 -0.26 -22.45 11.85
CA SER A 127 -0.09 -21.21 11.07
C SER A 127 0.83 -21.43 9.87
N MET A 128 0.80 -20.50 8.90
CA MET A 128 1.75 -20.51 7.78
C MET A 128 3.19 -20.38 8.26
N ASP A 129 3.43 -19.64 9.34
CA ASP A 129 4.76 -19.49 9.93
C ASP A 129 5.24 -20.79 10.58
N ASP A 130 4.35 -21.55 11.24
CA ASP A 130 4.72 -22.88 11.76
C ASP A 130 5.16 -23.82 10.63
N ILE A 131 4.44 -23.80 9.50
CA ILE A 131 4.78 -24.61 8.33
C ILE A 131 6.14 -24.20 7.77
N ARG A 132 6.41 -22.89 7.65
CA ARG A 132 7.70 -22.37 7.19
C ARG A 132 8.83 -22.80 8.12
N ASN A 133 8.67 -22.60 9.43
CA ASN A 133 9.66 -22.99 10.43
C ASN A 133 9.93 -24.50 10.40
N LYS A 134 8.88 -25.32 10.24
CA LYS A 134 9.03 -26.77 10.11
C LYS A 134 9.72 -27.17 8.82
N ALA A 135 9.47 -26.45 7.73
CA ALA A 135 10.16 -26.68 6.46
C ALA A 135 11.64 -26.24 6.48
N GLU A 136 12.04 -25.36 7.41
CA GLU A 136 13.45 -25.08 7.68
C GLU A 136 14.15 -26.24 8.41
N GLU A 137 13.44 -26.86 9.36
CA GLU A 137 13.93 -28.04 10.09
C GLU A 137 13.96 -29.31 9.21
N GLU A 138 12.93 -29.49 8.38
CA GLU A 138 12.77 -30.62 7.45
C GLU A 138 12.52 -30.11 6.02
N PRO A 139 13.58 -29.88 5.22
CA PRO A 139 13.47 -29.30 3.89
C PRO A 139 12.58 -30.08 2.92
N GLN A 140 12.44 -31.41 3.10
CA GLN A 140 11.59 -32.23 2.23
C GLN A 140 10.11 -31.87 2.38
N LEU A 141 9.68 -31.31 3.51
CA LEU A 141 8.30 -30.87 3.72
C LEU A 141 7.86 -29.84 2.66
N LYS A 142 8.75 -28.91 2.29
CA LYS A 142 8.46 -27.90 1.26
C LYS A 142 8.20 -28.57 -0.09
N GLU A 143 9.07 -29.49 -0.49
CA GLU A 143 8.96 -30.19 -1.77
C GLU A 143 7.70 -31.06 -1.82
N GLN A 144 7.43 -31.81 -0.76
CA GLN A 144 6.23 -32.64 -0.60
C GLN A 144 4.96 -31.81 -0.66
N LEU A 145 4.91 -30.65 0.03
CA LEU A 145 3.74 -29.79 -0.01
C LEU A 145 3.50 -29.21 -1.41
N LEU A 146 4.55 -28.73 -2.08
CA LEU A 146 4.43 -28.21 -3.44
C LEU A 146 3.99 -29.30 -4.43
N ASN A 147 4.53 -30.51 -4.33
CA ASN A 147 4.12 -31.66 -5.14
C ASN A 147 2.67 -32.04 -4.87
N SER A 148 2.22 -31.98 -3.62
CA SER A 148 0.84 -32.28 -3.24
C SER A 148 -0.18 -31.29 -3.83
N LEU A 149 0.22 -30.03 -4.01
CA LEU A 149 -0.61 -28.97 -4.59
C LEU A 149 -0.66 -29.02 -6.11
N GLN A 150 0.34 -29.62 -6.75
CA GLN A 150 0.52 -29.61 -8.21
C GLN A 150 -0.71 -30.11 -9.00
N PRO A 151 -1.38 -31.23 -8.65
CA PRO A 151 -2.57 -31.68 -9.38
C PRO A 151 -3.72 -30.64 -9.34
N THR A 152 -3.88 -29.98 -8.20
CA THR A 152 -4.91 -28.95 -7.99
C THR A 152 -4.59 -27.68 -8.77
N LEU A 153 -3.33 -27.27 -8.77
CA LEU A 153 -2.86 -26.12 -9.56
C LEU A 153 -3.04 -26.37 -11.06
N GLU A 154 -2.70 -27.56 -11.56
CA GLU A 154 -2.91 -27.93 -12.96
C GLU A 154 -4.39 -27.93 -13.36
N LEU A 155 -5.26 -28.45 -12.50
CA LEU A 155 -6.71 -28.38 -12.71
C LEU A 155 -7.19 -26.93 -12.85
N MET A 156 -6.80 -26.06 -11.93
CA MET A 156 -7.18 -24.64 -11.95
C MET A 156 -6.61 -23.91 -13.16
N GLU A 157 -5.35 -24.13 -13.52
CA GLU A 157 -4.74 -23.55 -14.71
C GLU A 157 -5.46 -23.97 -15.99
N ASN A 158 -5.84 -25.24 -16.10
CA ASN A 158 -6.61 -25.75 -17.24
C ASN A 158 -8.01 -25.13 -17.31
N LEU A 159 -8.64 -24.83 -16.18
CA LEU A 159 -9.93 -24.12 -16.15
C LEU A 159 -9.77 -22.67 -16.56
N ILE A 160 -8.77 -21.97 -16.03
CA ILE A 160 -8.47 -20.58 -16.40
C ILE A 160 -8.23 -20.47 -17.91
N LYS A 161 -7.42 -21.37 -18.50
CA LYS A 161 -7.13 -21.37 -19.95
C LYS A 161 -8.34 -21.59 -20.85
N ARG A 162 -9.48 -22.07 -20.31
CA ARG A 162 -10.75 -22.18 -21.06
C ARG A 162 -11.57 -20.90 -21.05
N LEU A 163 -11.22 -19.94 -20.19
CA LEU A 163 -11.85 -18.63 -20.16
C LEU A 163 -11.29 -17.76 -21.28
N GLU A 164 -12.14 -16.84 -21.75
CA GLU A 164 -11.78 -15.90 -22.79
C GLU A 164 -12.32 -14.50 -22.49
N LEU A 165 -11.57 -13.49 -22.93
CA LEU A 165 -12.02 -12.11 -22.95
C LEU A 165 -12.24 -11.73 -24.41
N LYS A 166 -13.51 -11.68 -24.83
CA LYS A 166 -13.90 -11.30 -26.20
C LYS A 166 -13.24 -12.15 -27.29
N GLY A 167 -13.17 -13.47 -27.08
CA GLY A 167 -12.57 -14.42 -28.00
C GLY A 167 -11.05 -14.59 -27.87
N GLU A 168 -10.39 -13.79 -27.02
CA GLU A 168 -8.97 -14.00 -26.68
C GLU A 168 -8.86 -14.87 -25.43
N PRO A 169 -8.21 -16.05 -25.49
CA PRO A 169 -8.11 -16.96 -24.36
C PRO A 169 -7.20 -16.41 -23.26
N PHE A 170 -7.48 -16.78 -22.02
CA PHE A 170 -6.65 -16.42 -20.88
C PHE A 170 -5.35 -17.23 -20.90
N GLY A 171 -4.24 -16.56 -20.60
CA GLY A 171 -2.96 -17.20 -20.29
C GLY A 171 -2.82 -17.48 -18.80
N THR A 172 -1.85 -18.32 -18.46
CA THR A 172 -1.39 -18.50 -17.08
C THR A 172 0.09 -18.22 -16.97
N PHE A 173 0.55 -17.88 -15.77
CA PHE A 173 1.97 -17.76 -15.46
C PHE A 173 2.27 -18.42 -14.11
N LYS A 174 3.53 -18.80 -13.93
CA LYS A 174 4.03 -19.35 -12.67
C LYS A 174 4.57 -18.22 -11.80
N ALA A 175 4.48 -18.39 -10.48
CA ALA A 175 5.09 -17.46 -9.54
C ALA A 175 6.59 -17.34 -9.82
N ALA A 176 7.13 -16.12 -9.77
CA ALA A 176 8.56 -15.92 -9.96
C ALA A 176 9.36 -16.57 -8.83
N PHE A 177 10.47 -17.25 -9.11
CA PHE A 177 11.36 -17.84 -8.12
C PHE A 177 12.31 -16.80 -7.51
N ASP A 178 13.00 -17.17 -6.43
CA ASP A 178 13.85 -16.24 -5.68
C ASP A 178 15.05 -15.75 -6.52
N GLU A 179 15.55 -16.57 -7.44
CA GLU A 179 16.61 -16.21 -8.39
C GLU A 179 16.15 -15.16 -9.41
N GLU A 180 14.90 -15.23 -9.86
CA GLU A 180 14.33 -14.26 -10.81
C GLU A 180 14.16 -12.90 -10.13
N MET A 181 13.67 -12.90 -8.88
CA MET A 181 13.58 -11.70 -8.06
C MET A 181 14.96 -11.09 -7.78
N THR A 182 15.95 -11.93 -7.48
CA THR A 182 17.34 -11.50 -7.26
C THR A 182 17.93 -10.90 -8.54
N THR A 183 17.66 -11.51 -9.69
CA THR A 183 18.10 -11.00 -11.00
C THR A 183 17.49 -9.62 -11.28
N LEU A 184 16.19 -9.46 -11.05
CA LEU A 184 15.52 -8.17 -11.20
C LEU A 184 16.10 -7.14 -10.23
N TRP A 185 16.29 -7.49 -8.95
CA TRP A 185 16.89 -6.61 -7.95
C TRP A 185 18.30 -6.14 -8.36
N ASN A 186 19.13 -7.05 -8.86
CA ASN A 186 20.51 -6.74 -9.25
C ASN A 186 20.60 -5.67 -10.36
N SER A 187 19.53 -5.43 -11.13
CA SER A 187 19.48 -4.31 -12.07
C SER A 187 19.64 -2.94 -11.38
N LEU A 188 19.17 -2.79 -10.15
CA LEU A 188 19.29 -1.56 -9.36
C LEU A 188 20.75 -1.23 -9.00
N LEU A 189 21.60 -2.25 -8.88
CA LEU A 189 23.02 -2.07 -8.56
C LEU A 189 23.78 -1.35 -9.67
N SER A 190 23.21 -1.26 -10.88
CA SER A 190 23.74 -0.43 -11.96
C SER A 190 23.60 1.07 -11.70
N ILE A 191 22.64 1.48 -10.86
CA ILE A 191 22.48 2.86 -10.40
C ILE A 191 23.40 3.11 -9.21
N ASP A 192 23.27 2.29 -8.18
CA ASP A 192 24.03 2.44 -6.94
C ASP A 192 24.32 1.06 -6.34
N ASN A 193 25.60 0.71 -6.26
CA ASN A 193 26.05 -0.58 -5.76
C ASN A 193 25.93 -0.72 -4.23
N LEU A 194 25.53 0.34 -3.52
CA LEU A 194 25.28 0.31 -2.09
C LEU A 194 23.85 -0.14 -1.73
N LEU A 195 22.95 -0.26 -2.72
CA LEU A 195 21.58 -0.73 -2.52
C LEU A 195 21.56 -2.18 -2.01
N THR A 196 20.71 -2.46 -1.01
CA THR A 196 20.50 -3.80 -0.46
C THR A 196 19.01 -4.13 -0.41
N MET A 197 18.67 -5.43 -0.45
CA MET A 197 17.26 -5.87 -0.42
C MET A 197 16.50 -5.44 0.85
N GLU A 198 17.22 -5.03 1.89
CA GLU A 198 16.65 -4.50 3.14
C GLU A 198 16.22 -3.03 3.05
N ASP A 199 16.54 -2.36 1.93
CA ASP A 199 16.19 -0.96 1.72
C ASP A 199 14.68 -0.77 1.54
N ASN A 200 14.04 -0.23 2.57
CA ASN A 200 12.59 -0.10 2.63
C ASN A 200 12.10 1.28 3.11
N SER A 201 13.01 2.18 3.49
CA SER A 201 12.68 3.50 4.05
C SER A 201 13.59 4.60 3.52
N LYS A 202 13.14 5.86 3.62
CA LYS A 202 13.98 7.02 3.28
C LYS A 202 15.31 7.04 4.04
N ARG A 203 15.28 6.61 5.31
CA ARG A 203 16.46 6.49 6.16
C ARG A 203 17.46 5.48 5.60
N SER A 204 16.99 4.33 5.12
CA SER A 204 17.85 3.29 4.56
C SER A 204 18.64 3.77 3.34
N ILE A 205 18.05 4.65 2.51
CA ILE A 205 18.68 5.16 1.28
C ILE A 205 19.36 6.52 1.41
N GLN A 206 19.35 7.15 2.60
CA GLN A 206 19.84 8.52 2.79
C GLN A 206 21.30 8.74 2.39
N ASN A 207 22.12 7.69 2.50
CA ASN A 207 23.55 7.71 2.16
C ASN A 207 23.85 7.17 0.76
N LYS A 208 22.83 6.84 -0.04
CA LYS A 208 22.95 6.24 -1.38
C LYS A 208 22.87 7.33 -2.43
N ILE A 209 23.95 8.10 -2.55
CA ILE A 209 23.97 9.37 -3.29
C ILE A 209 23.63 9.18 -4.77
N LYS A 210 24.14 8.12 -5.41
CA LYS A 210 23.87 7.86 -6.84
C LYS A 210 22.42 7.47 -7.06
N PHE A 211 21.86 6.68 -6.15
CA PHE A 211 20.44 6.38 -6.18
C PHE A 211 19.58 7.64 -6.03
N LEU A 212 19.90 8.50 -5.07
CA LEU A 212 19.18 9.76 -4.86
C LEU A 212 19.30 10.70 -6.06
N GLU A 213 20.45 10.75 -6.73
CA GLU A 213 20.66 11.50 -7.97
C GLU A 213 19.75 10.97 -9.09
N PHE A 214 19.73 9.65 -9.32
CA PHE A 214 18.81 9.03 -10.28
C PHE A 214 17.34 9.29 -9.93
N TYR A 215 16.98 9.10 -8.67
CA TYR A 215 15.61 9.26 -8.20
C TYR A 215 15.12 10.70 -8.42
N ASN A 216 15.92 11.70 -8.08
CA ASN A 216 15.56 13.11 -8.28
C ASN A 216 15.58 13.53 -9.76
N HIS A 217 16.37 12.85 -10.61
CA HIS A 217 16.47 13.15 -12.03
C HIS A 217 15.34 12.52 -12.86
N CYS A 218 15.06 11.23 -12.65
CA CYS A 218 14.16 10.44 -13.50
C CYS A 218 12.78 10.21 -12.88
N CYS A 219 12.65 10.30 -11.56
CA CYS A 219 11.43 9.86 -10.88
C CYS A 219 10.59 11.04 -10.42
N ARG A 220 9.28 10.91 -10.58
CA ARG A 220 8.26 11.81 -10.04
C ARG A 220 7.34 10.97 -9.15
N SER A 221 7.53 11.13 -7.85
CA SER A 221 6.67 10.52 -6.83
C SER A 221 5.50 11.43 -6.48
N ARG A 222 4.30 10.89 -6.54
CA ARG A 222 3.02 11.53 -6.24
C ARG A 222 2.15 10.54 -5.47
N HIS A 223 1.10 11.03 -4.82
CA HIS A 223 0.26 10.19 -3.96
C HIS A 223 -0.51 9.07 -4.67
N TYR A 224 -0.96 9.32 -5.91
CA TYR A 224 -1.71 8.33 -6.69
C TYR A 224 -0.91 7.69 -7.82
N PHE A 225 0.31 8.16 -8.07
CA PHE A 225 1.16 7.58 -9.10
C PHE A 225 2.65 7.76 -8.83
N PHE A 226 3.43 6.84 -9.37
CA PHE A 226 4.87 6.94 -9.46
C PHE A 226 5.28 6.89 -10.93
N GLU A 227 5.96 7.92 -11.39
CA GLU A 227 6.43 8.05 -12.77
C GLU A 227 7.96 7.95 -12.80
N ILE A 228 8.48 7.19 -13.76
CA ILE A 228 9.90 7.12 -14.10
C ILE A 228 10.01 7.46 -15.57
N LYS A 229 10.73 8.53 -15.90
CA LYS A 229 10.84 9.05 -17.25
C LYS A 229 12.28 9.39 -17.57
N LYS A 230 12.80 8.91 -18.70
CA LYS A 230 14.11 9.35 -19.22
C LYS A 230 14.08 10.86 -19.50
N CYS A 231 15.21 11.55 -19.38
CA CYS A 231 15.23 13.00 -19.65
C CYS A 231 15.27 13.35 -21.14
N GLY A 232 15.64 12.40 -22.01
CA GLY A 232 15.77 12.62 -23.45
C GLY A 232 17.06 13.34 -23.87
N SER A 233 17.94 13.71 -22.93
CA SER A 233 19.25 14.27 -23.26
C SER A 233 20.21 13.18 -23.76
N LEU A 234 20.88 13.43 -24.88
CA LEU A 234 21.88 12.52 -25.46
C LEU A 234 23.14 12.40 -24.59
N ASP A 235 23.48 13.46 -23.85
CA ASP A 235 24.67 13.53 -22.99
C ASP A 235 24.35 13.25 -21.52
N CYS A 236 23.20 12.61 -21.23
CA CYS A 236 22.84 12.27 -19.87
C CYS A 236 23.75 11.15 -19.33
N HIS A 237 24.36 11.37 -18.16
CA HIS A 237 25.13 10.36 -17.45
C HIS A 237 24.30 9.53 -16.45
N ILE A 238 23.04 9.93 -16.22
CA ILE A 238 22.15 9.33 -15.20
C ILE A 238 21.22 8.28 -15.82
N CYS A 239 20.58 8.59 -16.94
CA CYS A 239 19.68 7.67 -17.63
C CYS A 239 20.17 7.38 -19.06
N LYS A 240 19.82 6.20 -19.57
CA LYS A 240 20.12 5.81 -20.95
C LYS A 240 19.39 6.74 -21.95
N PRO A 241 19.85 6.82 -23.20
CA PRO A 241 19.11 7.48 -24.27
C PRO A 241 17.70 6.91 -24.45
N VAL A 242 16.79 7.74 -24.97
CA VAL A 242 15.43 7.32 -25.34
C VAL A 242 15.45 6.37 -26.53
N ARG A 243 14.57 5.37 -26.50
CA ARG A 243 14.48 4.30 -27.50
C ARG A 243 13.43 4.61 -28.58
N CYS A 244 12.38 5.35 -28.22
CA CYS A 244 11.39 5.84 -29.18
C CYS A 244 11.97 6.93 -30.10
N ASP A 245 11.30 7.15 -31.23
CA ASP A 245 11.68 8.19 -32.18
C ASP A 245 11.40 9.60 -31.62
N SER A 246 12.10 10.59 -32.17
CA SER A 246 12.02 11.97 -31.68
C SER A 246 10.62 12.58 -31.81
N GLU A 247 9.83 12.21 -32.82
CA GLU A 247 8.47 12.74 -32.99
C GLU A 247 7.53 12.23 -31.91
N THR A 248 7.63 10.94 -31.59
CA THR A 248 6.92 10.32 -30.48
C THR A 248 7.34 10.94 -29.15
N TRP A 249 8.65 11.06 -28.90
CA TRP A 249 9.18 11.60 -27.64
C TRP A 249 8.71 13.03 -27.36
N LEU A 250 8.63 13.89 -28.38
CA LEU A 250 8.14 15.27 -28.24
C LEU A 250 6.70 15.37 -27.73
N LYS A 251 5.90 14.31 -27.89
CA LYS A 251 4.51 14.23 -27.42
C LYS A 251 4.40 13.61 -26.02
N VAL A 252 5.49 13.08 -25.47
CA VAL A 252 5.50 12.44 -24.14
C VAL A 252 5.64 13.50 -23.06
N HIS A 253 4.52 13.81 -22.41
CA HIS A 253 4.47 14.69 -21.25
C HIS A 253 4.36 13.92 -19.94
N ASN A 254 4.61 14.60 -18.82
CA ASN A 254 4.47 14.02 -17.48
C ASN A 254 2.99 13.74 -17.19
N PHE A 255 2.74 12.70 -16.39
CA PHE A 255 1.39 12.33 -15.99
C PHE A 255 0.80 13.41 -15.06
N PRO A 256 -0.43 13.91 -15.34
CA PRO A 256 -1.00 15.01 -14.59
C PRO A 256 -1.66 14.56 -13.29
N ASP A 257 -1.56 15.42 -12.27
CA ASP A 257 -2.30 15.33 -11.01
C ASP A 257 -3.77 15.77 -11.20
N PRO A 258 -4.70 15.32 -10.36
CA PRO A 258 -6.11 15.65 -10.49
C PRO A 258 -6.39 17.14 -10.18
N ILE A 259 -6.85 17.90 -11.17
CA ILE A 259 -7.22 19.33 -11.04
C ILE A 259 -8.74 19.51 -11.18
N PRO A 260 -9.41 20.26 -10.28
CA PRO A 260 -10.85 20.46 -10.34
C PRO A 260 -11.25 21.33 -11.54
N SER A 261 -12.46 21.10 -12.05
CA SER A 261 -13.13 22.01 -12.98
C SER A 261 -13.43 23.35 -12.29
N LEU A 262 -13.74 24.38 -13.09
CA LEU A 262 -14.02 25.73 -12.60
C LEU A 262 -15.18 25.79 -11.58
N ASP A 263 -16.15 24.87 -11.68
CA ASP A 263 -17.27 24.76 -10.76
C ASP A 263 -16.96 23.94 -9.48
N GLY A 264 -15.77 23.35 -9.38
CA GLY A 264 -15.31 22.54 -8.25
C GLY A 264 -16.03 21.19 -8.09
N LYS A 265 -16.96 20.83 -8.99
CA LYS A 265 -17.80 19.63 -8.85
C LYS A 265 -17.15 18.37 -9.42
N LYS A 266 -16.28 18.52 -10.42
CA LYS A 266 -15.61 17.42 -11.11
C LYS A 266 -14.12 17.71 -11.20
N TYR A 267 -13.37 16.71 -11.65
CA TYR A 267 -11.99 16.90 -12.10
C TYR A 267 -11.99 17.10 -13.62
N LYS A 268 -11.03 17.89 -14.11
CA LYS A 268 -10.76 18.07 -15.53
C LYS A 268 -10.39 16.73 -16.18
N SER A 269 -10.63 16.61 -17.48
CA SER A 269 -10.27 15.38 -18.21
C SER A 269 -8.75 15.26 -18.37
N PHE A 270 -8.27 14.07 -18.75
CA PHE A 270 -6.85 13.86 -19.03
C PHE A 270 -6.40 14.72 -20.21
N GLU A 271 -7.19 14.77 -21.29
CA GLU A 271 -6.90 15.53 -22.51
C GLU A 271 -6.78 17.03 -22.23
N GLU A 272 -7.56 17.54 -21.27
CA GLU A 272 -7.48 18.94 -20.83
C GLU A 272 -6.22 19.25 -20.03
N LEU A 273 -5.57 18.25 -19.42
CA LEU A 273 -4.44 18.44 -18.50
C LEU A 273 -3.11 17.98 -19.08
N TYR A 274 -3.12 17.06 -20.02
CA TYR A 274 -1.90 16.45 -20.54
C TYR A 274 -0.99 17.51 -21.18
N GLY A 275 0.28 17.56 -20.75
CA GLY A 275 1.22 18.59 -21.15
C GLY A 275 1.23 19.85 -20.27
N GLN A 276 0.38 19.93 -19.25
CA GLN A 276 0.39 21.03 -18.27
C GLN A 276 1.08 20.62 -16.98
N GLU A 277 1.69 21.59 -16.30
CA GLU A 277 2.22 21.35 -14.96
C GLU A 277 1.07 21.36 -13.94
N THR A 278 1.07 20.35 -13.08
CA THR A 278 0.02 20.12 -12.07
C THR A 278 0.64 19.84 -10.70
N SER A 279 -0.14 20.05 -9.65
CA SER A 279 0.28 19.81 -8.26
C SER A 279 -0.70 18.89 -7.52
N GLU A 280 -0.25 18.34 -6.39
CA GLU A 280 -1.06 17.47 -5.53
C GLU A 280 -2.10 18.20 -4.67
N GLU A 281 -2.21 19.53 -4.79
CA GLU A 281 -3.06 20.38 -3.94
C GLU A 281 -4.52 19.93 -3.91
N TYR A 282 -5.03 19.47 -5.06
CA TYR A 282 -6.43 19.12 -5.22
C TYR A 282 -6.72 17.62 -5.18
N ARG A 283 -5.76 16.82 -4.71
CA ARG A 283 -5.94 15.37 -4.59
C ARG A 283 -7.17 15.06 -3.72
N PRO A 284 -8.06 14.13 -4.13
CA PRO A 284 -9.28 13.81 -3.40
C PRO A 284 -9.12 13.63 -1.88
N SER A 285 -8.02 13.04 -1.43
CA SER A 285 -7.75 12.80 -0.02
C SER A 285 -7.37 14.01 0.83
N LEU A 286 -7.03 15.15 0.23
CA LEU A 286 -6.80 16.40 0.97
C LEU A 286 -8.08 17.20 1.21
N LYS A 287 -9.20 16.84 0.57
CA LYS A 287 -10.48 17.48 0.84
C LYS A 287 -10.90 17.14 2.27
N ASP A 288 -11.04 18.16 3.12
CA ASP A 288 -11.46 18.04 4.51
C ASP A 288 -12.87 17.40 4.59
N LYS A 289 -12.95 16.07 4.70
CA LYS A 289 -14.17 15.37 5.15
C LYS A 289 -14.27 15.52 6.67
N LYS A 290 -14.76 16.66 7.15
CA LYS A 290 -15.03 16.83 8.58
C LYS A 290 -16.39 16.22 8.92
N ASN A 291 -16.36 15.01 9.48
CA ASN A 291 -17.50 14.51 10.23
C ASN A 291 -17.64 15.33 11.52
N SER A 292 -18.77 16.01 11.68
CA SER A 292 -19.02 16.86 12.86
C SER A 292 -19.32 16.05 14.12
N ASN A 293 -19.78 14.80 13.95
CA ASN A 293 -20.18 13.92 15.04
C ASN A 293 -19.17 12.79 15.23
N ASN A 294 -18.58 12.74 16.42
CA ASN A 294 -17.71 11.65 16.83
C ASN A 294 -18.56 10.43 17.20
N GLU A 295 -18.48 9.38 16.40
CA GLU A 295 -19.26 8.14 16.56
C GLU A 295 -18.67 7.18 17.60
N MET A 296 -17.53 7.51 18.20
CA MET A 296 -16.93 6.66 19.23
C MET A 296 -17.82 6.54 20.47
N GLY A 297 -18.62 7.56 20.80
CA GLY A 297 -19.46 7.55 22.01
C GLY A 297 -18.65 7.60 23.33
N PHE A 298 -17.37 7.97 23.25
CA PHE A 298 -16.48 8.27 24.37
C PHE A 298 -15.31 9.15 23.96
N LYS A 299 -14.62 9.74 24.96
CA LYS A 299 -13.43 10.55 24.72
C LYS A 299 -12.21 9.66 24.50
N PRO A 300 -11.43 9.86 23.44
CA PRO A 300 -10.19 9.11 23.24
C PRO A 300 -9.22 9.38 24.41
N SER A 301 -8.59 8.32 24.91
CA SER A 301 -7.66 8.37 26.04
C SER A 301 -6.58 7.30 25.92
N ALA A 302 -5.48 7.48 26.64
CA ALA A 302 -4.40 6.48 26.71
C ALA A 302 -4.91 5.11 27.19
N GLN A 303 -5.87 5.06 28.13
CA GLN A 303 -6.43 3.80 28.60
C GLN A 303 -7.26 3.10 27.50
N CYS A 304 -8.09 3.85 26.76
CA CYS A 304 -8.87 3.26 25.68
C CYS A 304 -8.00 2.75 24.52
N CYS A 305 -6.84 3.38 24.30
CA CYS A 305 -5.81 2.88 23.39
C CYS A 305 -5.19 1.56 23.91
N LYS A 306 -4.80 1.51 25.21
CA LYS A 306 -4.24 0.31 25.86
C LYS A 306 -5.17 -0.89 25.87
N ASN A 307 -6.47 -0.66 25.87
CA ASN A 307 -7.46 -1.72 25.83
C ASN A 307 -7.45 -2.51 24.51
N VAL A 308 -7.00 -1.90 23.42
CA VAL A 308 -6.90 -2.54 22.09
C VAL A 308 -5.45 -2.86 21.76
N GLY A 309 -4.54 -1.90 21.94
CA GLY A 309 -3.11 -2.10 21.76
C GLY A 309 -2.62 -2.18 20.31
N THR A 310 -3.43 -1.74 19.34
CA THR A 310 -3.07 -1.75 17.91
C THR A 310 -3.40 -0.42 17.22
N LEU A 311 -2.89 -0.27 16.00
CA LEU A 311 -3.01 0.91 15.14
C LEU A 311 -3.54 0.50 13.78
N ILE A 312 -4.03 1.47 13.03
CA ILE A 312 -4.37 1.31 11.63
C ILE A 312 -3.74 2.42 10.80
N GLN A 313 -3.09 2.06 9.70
CA GLN A 313 -2.48 3.06 8.83
C GLN A 313 -3.51 3.61 7.84
N CYS A 314 -3.56 4.94 7.71
CA CYS A 314 -4.35 5.57 6.65
C CYS A 314 -3.74 5.28 5.27
N GLY A 315 -4.54 4.73 4.35
CA GLY A 315 -4.24 4.50 2.93
C GLY A 315 -3.91 5.78 2.13
N GLU A 316 -4.27 6.94 2.69
CA GLU A 316 -4.17 8.23 2.01
C GLU A 316 -3.16 9.22 2.57
N CYS A 317 -2.79 9.14 3.83
CA CYS A 317 -1.79 10.06 4.40
C CYS A 317 -0.65 9.35 5.11
N ASP A 318 -0.62 8.01 5.07
CA ASP A 318 0.40 7.16 5.70
C ASP A 318 0.50 7.30 7.23
N LYS A 319 -0.29 8.18 7.86
CA LYS A 319 -0.35 8.32 9.31
C LYS A 319 -1.00 7.12 9.95
N TRP A 320 -0.38 6.64 11.02
CA TRP A 320 -0.98 5.71 11.94
C TRP A 320 -2.09 6.38 12.75
N ARG A 321 -3.24 5.70 12.85
CA ARG A 321 -4.39 6.09 13.65
C ARG A 321 -4.62 5.10 14.76
N VAL A 322 -5.00 5.64 15.91
CA VAL A 322 -5.20 4.86 17.13
C VAL A 322 -6.58 4.22 17.11
N ILE A 323 -6.63 2.93 17.40
CA ILE A 323 -7.89 2.21 17.63
C ILE A 323 -8.19 2.20 19.13
N TYR A 324 -9.45 2.45 19.47
CA TYR A 324 -9.89 2.63 20.84
C TYR A 324 -11.00 1.64 21.22
N SER A 325 -11.04 1.26 22.50
CA SER A 325 -12.17 0.57 23.13
C SER A 325 -12.34 1.01 24.59
N LYS A 326 -13.58 1.02 25.10
CA LYS A 326 -13.87 1.27 26.52
C LYS A 326 -13.37 0.13 27.42
N SER A 327 -13.37 -1.09 26.89
CA SER A 327 -13.02 -2.33 27.60
C SER A 327 -11.87 -3.03 26.90
N LYS A 328 -11.05 -3.75 27.67
CA LYS A 328 -10.01 -4.62 27.12
C LYS A 328 -10.66 -5.70 26.23
N LEU A 329 -10.10 -5.92 25.06
CA LEU A 329 -10.57 -6.95 24.14
C LEU A 329 -10.26 -8.34 24.70
N ALA A 330 -11.16 -9.29 24.43
CA ALA A 330 -10.87 -10.70 24.57
C ALA A 330 -9.87 -11.16 23.49
N LEU A 331 -9.22 -12.31 23.69
CA LEU A 331 -8.24 -12.85 22.75
C LEU A 331 -8.86 -13.03 21.36
N GLN A 332 -10.03 -13.67 21.30
CA GLN A 332 -10.77 -13.89 20.06
C GLN A 332 -11.15 -12.57 19.35
N GLU A 333 -11.57 -11.54 20.09
CA GLU A 333 -11.89 -10.22 19.51
C GLU A 333 -10.65 -9.54 18.93
N SER A 334 -9.48 -9.79 19.53
CA SER A 334 -8.20 -9.24 19.08
C SER A 334 -7.73 -9.93 17.80
N GLU A 335 -7.91 -11.25 17.70
CA GLU A 335 -7.61 -12.05 16.51
C GLU A 335 -8.57 -11.73 15.35
N GLU A 336 -9.86 -11.54 15.64
CA GLU A 336 -10.85 -11.07 14.65
C GLU A 336 -10.51 -9.65 14.17
N LEU A 337 -10.09 -8.76 15.07
CA LEU A 337 -9.66 -7.41 14.70
C LEU A 337 -8.43 -7.46 13.79
N ALA A 338 -7.41 -8.25 14.15
CA ALA A 338 -6.18 -8.35 13.37
C ALA A 338 -6.48 -8.78 11.92
N ARG A 339 -7.26 -9.86 11.75
CA ARG A 339 -7.69 -10.35 10.42
C ARG A 339 -8.45 -9.27 9.63
N PHE A 340 -9.37 -8.57 10.29
CA PHE A 340 -10.12 -7.50 9.63
C PHE A 340 -9.21 -6.35 9.19
N LEU A 341 -8.26 -5.93 10.03
CA LEU A 341 -7.33 -4.84 9.71
C LEU A 341 -6.43 -5.16 8.52
N ASP A 342 -6.06 -6.42 8.33
CA ASP A 342 -5.25 -6.88 7.20
C ASP A 342 -6.02 -6.84 5.86
N GLU A 343 -7.35 -6.94 5.89
CA GLU A 343 -8.20 -6.98 4.70
C GLU A 343 -8.66 -5.59 4.22
N ILE A 344 -8.62 -4.57 5.09
CA ILE A 344 -9.22 -3.27 4.78
C ILE A 344 -8.23 -2.20 4.33
N GLN A 345 -8.72 -1.30 3.47
CA GLN A 345 -8.04 -0.05 3.15
C GLN A 345 -8.71 1.12 3.87
N PHE A 346 -8.17 1.48 5.03
CA PHE A 346 -8.72 2.56 5.87
C PHE A 346 -8.31 3.95 5.38
N THR A 347 -9.25 4.90 5.41
CA THR A 347 -8.97 6.32 5.19
C THR A 347 -9.38 7.16 6.40
N CYS A 348 -8.60 8.20 6.73
CA CYS A 348 -8.96 9.12 7.81
C CYS A 348 -10.34 9.73 7.56
N GLY A 349 -11.21 9.62 8.56
CA GLY A 349 -12.57 10.13 8.51
C GLY A 349 -13.61 9.01 8.43
N ASP A 350 -13.19 7.82 7.99
CA ASP A 350 -14.07 6.65 7.93
C ASP A 350 -14.23 6.03 9.33
N SER A 351 -15.42 5.50 9.60
CA SER A 351 -15.66 4.55 10.68
C SER A 351 -15.48 3.11 10.15
N PHE A 352 -15.33 2.13 11.04
CA PHE A 352 -15.36 0.73 10.62
C PHE A 352 -16.71 0.31 10.01
N TYR A 353 -17.80 1.01 10.33
CA TYR A 353 -19.10 0.77 9.70
C TYR A 353 -19.15 1.28 8.26
N ASP A 354 -18.46 2.38 7.95
CA ASP A 354 -18.40 2.91 6.57
C ASP A 354 -17.62 1.99 5.64
N ILE A 355 -16.65 1.25 6.19
CA ILE A 355 -15.76 0.34 5.46
C ILE A 355 -16.41 -1.05 5.30
N ALA A 356 -17.24 -1.46 6.25
CA ALA A 356 -17.92 -2.75 6.23
C ALA A 356 -18.95 -2.84 5.09
N SER A 357 -18.93 -3.95 4.33
CA SER A 357 -19.98 -4.25 3.36
C SER A 357 -21.31 -4.61 4.06
N ASN A 358 -22.43 -4.49 3.33
CA ASN A 358 -23.76 -4.86 3.84
C ASN A 358 -23.87 -6.34 4.28
N ASP A 359 -22.95 -7.20 3.85
CA ASP A 359 -22.89 -8.63 4.17
C ASP A 359 -22.01 -8.95 5.40
N THR A 360 -21.73 -7.96 6.25
CA THR A 360 -20.95 -8.20 7.47
C THR A 360 -21.67 -9.16 8.42
N ASN A 361 -20.97 -10.22 8.82
CA ASN A 361 -21.48 -11.18 9.79
C ASN A 361 -21.72 -10.52 11.17
N ASP A 362 -22.55 -11.15 12.00
CA ASP A 362 -22.96 -10.58 13.29
C ASP A 362 -21.79 -10.41 14.28
N SER A 363 -20.75 -11.26 14.18
CA SER A 363 -19.53 -11.11 14.99
C SER A 363 -18.82 -9.80 14.69
N MET A 364 -18.72 -9.42 13.42
CA MET A 364 -18.04 -8.20 13.00
C MET A 364 -18.81 -6.94 13.40
N LYS A 365 -20.14 -6.96 13.29
CA LYS A 365 -20.99 -5.87 13.80
C LYS A 365 -20.80 -5.69 15.31
N LYS A 366 -20.72 -6.80 16.05
CA LYS A 366 -20.42 -6.77 17.48
C LYS A 366 -19.03 -6.19 17.74
N LEU A 367 -18.00 -6.61 17.00
CA LEU A 367 -16.65 -6.07 17.14
C LEU A 367 -16.63 -4.56 16.90
N PHE A 368 -17.22 -4.06 15.82
CA PHE A 368 -17.26 -2.62 15.49
C PHE A 368 -18.13 -1.80 16.45
N SER A 369 -18.99 -2.44 17.24
CA SER A 369 -19.66 -1.77 18.36
C SER A 369 -18.71 -1.47 19.52
N ILE A 370 -17.65 -2.28 19.68
CA ILE A 370 -16.67 -2.23 20.77
C ILE A 370 -15.45 -1.40 20.36
N VAL A 371 -14.85 -1.72 19.21
CA VAL A 371 -13.67 -1.03 18.70
C VAL A 371 -14.05 0.14 17.82
N LYS A 372 -13.36 1.26 18.01
CA LYS A 372 -13.65 2.51 17.31
C LYS A 372 -12.37 3.20 16.86
N VAL A 373 -12.45 3.86 15.70
CA VAL A 373 -11.46 4.84 15.24
C VAL A 373 -12.10 6.22 15.33
N ASN A 374 -11.28 7.25 15.53
CA ASN A 374 -11.77 8.62 15.55
C ASN A 374 -12.08 9.12 14.13
N ASN A 375 -13.33 8.94 13.71
CA ASN A 375 -13.86 9.35 12.40
C ASN A 375 -13.93 10.88 12.20
N THR A 376 -13.57 11.69 13.21
CA THR A 376 -13.45 13.16 13.05
C THR A 376 -12.08 13.59 12.54
N LEU A 377 -11.10 12.68 12.53
CA LEU A 377 -9.76 12.96 12.04
C LEU A 377 -9.73 12.96 10.52
N THR A 378 -9.02 13.93 9.96
CA THR A 378 -8.75 14.02 8.53
C THR A 378 -7.30 13.64 8.25
N CYS A 379 -6.92 13.50 6.99
CA CYS A 379 -5.52 13.34 6.58
C CYS A 379 -4.61 14.48 7.08
N ASN A 380 -5.18 15.68 7.25
CA ASN A 380 -4.50 16.87 7.77
C ASN A 380 -4.36 16.87 9.31
N SER A 381 -5.12 16.03 10.02
CA SER A 381 -5.03 15.95 11.47
C SER A 381 -3.66 15.40 11.92
N PRO A 382 -3.06 15.93 13.00
CA PRO A 382 -1.85 15.38 13.60
C PRO A 382 -2.08 13.97 14.12
N ILE A 383 -1.01 13.29 14.54
CA ILE A 383 -1.09 12.03 15.29
C ILE A 383 -1.79 12.29 16.62
N GLU A 384 -2.63 11.35 17.04
CA GLU A 384 -3.43 11.47 18.24
C GLU A 384 -2.57 11.45 19.52
N ILE A 385 -2.83 12.33 20.48
CA ILE A 385 -2.12 12.38 21.78
C ILE A 385 -2.09 11.01 22.51
N PRO A 386 -3.15 10.17 22.47
CA PRO A 386 -3.11 8.81 23.00
C PRO A 386 -2.00 7.91 22.44
N TYR A 387 -1.52 8.14 21.21
CA TYR A 387 -0.37 7.42 20.66
C TYR A 387 0.84 7.52 21.61
N TYR A 388 1.26 8.75 21.92
CA TYR A 388 2.41 9.04 22.78
C TYR A 388 2.14 8.76 24.27
N SER A 389 0.96 9.15 24.75
CA SER A 389 0.62 9.02 26.18
C SER A 389 0.32 7.58 26.61
N SER A 390 0.01 6.67 25.67
CA SER A 390 -0.17 5.25 25.96
C SER A 390 1.15 4.54 26.29
N ARG A 391 2.26 4.99 25.69
CA ARG A 391 3.59 4.33 25.73
C ARG A 391 3.56 2.86 25.27
N LEU A 392 2.64 2.51 24.38
CA LEU A 392 2.53 1.16 23.81
C LEU A 392 3.44 0.98 22.60
N PHE A 393 3.53 2.01 21.76
CA PHE A 393 4.21 1.98 20.49
C PHE A 393 5.63 2.49 20.66
N LYS A 394 6.59 1.81 20.02
CA LYS A 394 8.03 2.09 20.21
C LYS A 394 8.53 3.12 19.20
N GLU A 395 7.83 3.26 18.09
CA GLU A 395 8.18 4.10 16.97
C GLU A 395 7.98 5.57 17.34
N VAL A 396 9.03 6.37 17.18
CA VAL A 396 9.02 7.80 17.43
C VAL A 396 8.52 8.50 16.16
N LEU A 397 7.23 8.79 16.12
CA LEU A 397 6.60 9.46 14.97
C LEU A 397 6.49 10.95 15.20
N CYS A 398 6.79 11.78 14.21
CA CYS A 398 6.51 13.21 14.26
C CYS A 398 5.01 13.47 14.48
N PHE A 399 4.69 14.31 15.47
CA PHE A 399 3.32 14.66 15.84
C PHE A 399 2.48 15.18 14.67
N ASN A 400 3.09 15.94 13.75
CA ASN A 400 2.35 16.59 12.68
C ASN A 400 2.16 15.71 11.44
N CYS A 401 3.25 15.12 10.93
CA CYS A 401 3.24 14.37 9.68
C CYS A 401 3.19 12.85 9.86
N GLY A 402 3.49 12.32 11.05
CA GLY A 402 3.51 10.88 11.32
C GLY A 402 4.71 10.13 10.76
N VAL A 403 5.70 10.82 10.19
CA VAL A 403 6.96 10.22 9.73
C VAL A 403 7.82 9.89 10.94
N GLU A 404 8.47 8.73 10.91
CA GLU A 404 9.43 8.34 11.94
C GLU A 404 10.62 9.32 11.96
N CYS A 405 10.95 9.84 13.14
CA CYS A 405 12.04 10.78 13.33
C CYS A 405 12.77 10.53 14.65
N GLU A 406 13.96 11.08 14.80
CA GLU A 406 14.65 11.05 16.08
C GLU A 406 13.90 11.93 17.10
N GLU A 407 14.05 11.63 18.39
CA GLU A 407 13.50 12.46 19.46
C GLU A 407 14.23 13.81 19.50
N HIS A 408 13.81 14.76 18.66
CA HIS A 408 14.20 16.14 18.84
C HIS A 408 13.28 16.78 19.89
N ASN A 409 13.79 16.92 21.11
CA ASN A 409 13.26 17.86 22.08
C ASN A 409 13.45 19.26 21.49
N THR A 410 12.41 19.79 20.84
CA THR A 410 12.44 21.18 20.41
C THR A 410 12.46 22.09 21.65
N ASN A 411 13.25 23.16 21.59
CA ASN A 411 13.56 24.10 22.67
C ASN A 411 12.36 24.91 23.23
N HIS A 412 11.12 24.41 23.09
CA HIS A 412 9.90 25.21 23.23
C HIS A 412 8.80 24.57 24.10
N GLY A 413 9.12 23.57 24.92
CA GLY A 413 8.20 23.08 25.96
C GLY A 413 6.97 22.32 25.43
N GLU A 414 7.07 21.71 24.25
CA GLU A 414 6.06 20.75 23.76
C GLU A 414 6.52 19.31 24.00
N TYR A 415 5.62 18.45 24.50
CA TYR A 415 5.90 17.09 24.98
C TYR A 415 5.91 16.02 23.84
N PHE A 416 5.98 16.45 22.58
CA PHE A 416 5.83 15.57 21.41
C PHE A 416 6.95 15.79 20.38
N PRO A 417 7.42 14.72 19.70
CA PRO A 417 8.50 14.81 18.71
C PRO A 417 8.04 15.47 17.40
N TYR A 418 8.96 16.21 16.76
CA TYR A 418 8.77 16.81 15.44
C TYR A 418 9.98 16.50 14.55
N CYS A 419 9.74 16.21 13.26
CA CYS A 419 10.81 16.12 12.27
C CYS A 419 11.30 17.51 11.87
N GLU A 420 12.51 17.60 11.32
CA GLU A 420 13.16 18.86 10.91
C GLU A 420 12.28 19.71 9.98
N ASP A 421 11.62 19.08 9.01
CA ASP A 421 10.70 19.75 8.07
C ASP A 421 9.50 20.39 8.78
N CYS A 422 8.94 19.69 9.79
CA CYS A 422 7.79 20.19 10.53
C CYS A 422 8.17 21.21 11.60
N ASP A 423 9.40 21.17 12.11
CA ASP A 423 9.90 22.12 13.10
C ASP A 423 10.31 23.46 12.46
N SER A 424 10.87 23.41 11.24
CA SER A 424 11.29 24.58 10.46
C SER A 424 10.12 25.36 9.81
N MET A 425 8.94 24.75 9.66
CA MET A 425 7.71 25.42 9.21
C MET A 425 7.19 26.42 10.27
N SER A 426 7.55 27.70 10.07
CA SER A 426 7.38 28.85 10.97
C SER A 426 5.97 29.17 11.54
N ASP A 427 5.97 30.04 12.56
CA ASP A 427 4.99 30.34 13.62
C ASP A 427 3.51 30.63 13.29
N GLU A 428 3.06 30.70 12.03
CA GLU A 428 1.66 31.04 11.71
C GLU A 428 0.67 29.91 12.06
N ASN A 429 1.06 28.65 11.85
CA ASN A 429 0.27 27.49 12.30
C ASN A 429 0.24 27.35 13.83
N LYS A 430 1.17 28.00 14.56
CA LYS A 430 1.24 27.96 16.03
C LYS A 430 0.17 28.82 16.71
N LYS A 431 -0.39 29.84 16.03
CA LYS A 431 -1.47 30.69 16.58
C LYS A 431 -2.84 30.02 16.57
N ARG A 432 -3.17 29.17 15.58
CA ARG A 432 -4.40 28.35 15.59
C ARG A 432 -4.39 27.33 16.74
N LYS A 433 -3.23 26.76 17.06
CA LYS A 433 -3.01 25.77 18.14
C LYS A 433 -3.17 26.30 19.57
N ARG A 434 -3.17 27.62 19.80
CA ARG A 434 -3.37 28.21 21.16
C ARG A 434 -4.83 28.24 21.61
N LYS A 435 -5.81 28.21 20.70
CA LYS A 435 -7.24 28.31 21.06
C LYS A 435 -7.80 26.99 21.64
N GLU A 436 -7.32 25.83 21.20
CA GLU A 436 -7.74 24.53 21.75
C GLU A 436 -7.18 24.27 23.17
N LYS A 437 -6.02 24.87 23.51
CA LYS A 437 -5.37 24.73 24.84
C LYS A 437 -6.18 25.32 26.01
N LYS A 438 -7.23 26.13 25.76
CA LYS A 438 -8.07 26.70 26.85
C LYS A 438 -9.06 25.71 27.48
N PHE A 439 -9.36 24.56 26.86
CA PHE A 439 -10.40 23.64 27.36
C PHE A 439 -9.95 22.65 28.45
N VAL A 440 -8.68 22.64 28.86
CA VAL A 440 -8.13 21.63 29.80
C VAL A 440 -7.81 22.17 31.20
N LYS A 441 -7.98 23.46 31.49
CA LYS A 441 -7.80 24.00 32.85
C LYS A 441 -9.07 24.64 33.39
N SER A 442 -9.96 23.81 33.94
CA SER A 442 -10.95 24.21 34.95
C SER A 442 -11.19 23.05 35.90
N SER A 443 -10.21 22.77 36.76
CA SER A 443 -10.37 21.90 37.92
C SER A 443 -10.81 22.75 39.13
N LYS A 444 -11.99 22.40 39.64
CA LYS A 444 -12.65 22.88 40.87
C LYS A 444 -11.68 23.24 42.01
N GLN A 445 -11.73 24.48 42.49
CA GLN A 445 -11.27 24.83 43.84
C GLN A 445 -12.32 24.33 44.85
N LYS A 446 -11.91 23.40 45.72
CA LYS A 446 -12.65 23.06 46.94
C LYS A 446 -12.31 24.13 47.98
N ASN A 447 -13.32 24.87 48.44
CA ASN A 447 -13.21 25.68 49.66
C ASN A 447 -13.11 24.74 50.86
N VAL A 448 -12.07 24.95 51.67
CA VAL A 448 -11.91 24.38 53.00
C VAL A 448 -12.36 25.47 53.97
N GLU A 449 -13.47 25.25 54.66
CA GLU A 449 -13.82 26.01 55.86
C GLU A 449 -13.06 25.40 57.05
N HIS A 450 -12.30 26.22 57.75
CA HIS A 450 -11.87 25.95 59.12
C HIS A 450 -12.90 26.53 60.08
N ASN A 451 -13.08 25.84 61.21
CA ASN A 451 -13.97 26.15 62.34
C ASN A 451 -14.22 27.64 62.61
#